data_AF-N1W999-F1
#
_entry.id   AF-N1W999-F1
#
_cell.length_a   1.000
_cell.length_b   1.000
_cell.length_c   1.000
_cell.angle_alpha   90.00
_cell.angle_beta   90.00
_cell.angle_gamma   90.00
#
_symmetry.space_group_name_H-M   'P 1'
#
loop_
_entity.id
_entity.type
_entity.pdbx_description
1 polymer ?
#
loop_
_entity_poly.entity_id
_entity_poly.type
_entity_poly.pdbx_seq_one_letter_code
_entity_poly.pdbx_strand_id
1 'polypeptide(L)'
;MPSEETIVSQIKDLLSNHPNINIDILFLYVPEFKILHHIIEEDEIIQGYCIGLLEGSKEKLSPGKWLVLLTNKRFHLVQNPIMRSSHQHIPLEFSNIKKITTKLGWFFGQIQFVTPDNTIRMLQIGRKDYSFFLPYLKDFL
;
A
#
# COMPACT_ATOMS: atom_id res chain seq x y z
N MET A 1 -18.20 3.12 7.18
CA MET A 1 -16.77 2.76 7.37
C MET A 1 -16.76 1.35 7.95
N PRO A 2 -15.95 0.43 7.43
CA PRO A 2 -15.92 -0.95 7.89
C PRO A 2 -15.45 -1.04 9.35
N SER A 3 -15.80 -2.12 10.03
CA SER A 3 -15.26 -2.40 11.37
C SER A 3 -13.77 -2.79 11.29
N GLU A 4 -13.03 -2.66 12.39
CA GLU A 4 -11.66 -3.18 12.49
C GLU A 4 -11.60 -4.69 12.19
N GLU A 5 -12.57 -5.45 12.69
CA GLU A 5 -12.70 -6.90 12.46
C GLU A 5 -12.87 -7.23 10.97
N THR A 6 -13.64 -6.41 10.24
CA THR A 6 -13.82 -6.54 8.79
C THR A 6 -12.49 -6.35 8.06
N ILE A 7 -11.72 -5.32 8.40
CA ILE A 7 -10.39 -5.11 7.80
C ILE A 7 -9.44 -6.27 8.11
N VAL A 8 -9.40 -6.72 9.37
CA VAL A 8 -8.58 -7.86 9.79
C VAL A 8 -8.96 -9.11 8.99
N SER A 9 -10.26 -9.35 8.77
CA SER A 9 -10.73 -10.46 7.94
C SER A 9 -10.26 -10.33 6.50
N GLN A 10 -10.40 -9.16 5.87
CA GLN A 10 -9.94 -8.96 4.50
C GLN A 10 -8.42 -9.19 4.34
N ILE A 11 -7.60 -8.73 5.30
CA ILE A 11 -6.16 -8.98 5.29
C ILE A 11 -5.84 -10.47 5.51
N LYS A 12 -6.58 -11.16 6.39
CA LYS A 12 -6.48 -12.62 6.57
C LYS A 12 -6.77 -13.37 5.28
N ASP A 13 -7.86 -13.02 4.61
CA ASP A 13 -8.28 -13.68 3.37
C ASP A 13 -7.26 -13.45 2.25
N LEU A 14 -6.75 -12.22 2.12
CA LEU A 14 -5.68 -11.86 1.18
C LEU A 14 -4.40 -12.69 1.39
N LEU A 15 -4.09 -13.04 2.64
CA LEU A 15 -2.89 -13.78 3.03
C LEU A 15 -3.12 -15.28 3.21
N SER A 16 -4.32 -15.78 2.91
CA SER A 16 -4.70 -17.19 3.12
C SER A 16 -3.76 -18.20 2.44
N ASN A 17 -3.21 -17.85 1.27
CA ASN A 17 -2.23 -18.67 0.53
C ASN A 17 -0.77 -18.48 0.99
N HIS A 18 -0.54 -17.71 2.05
CA HIS A 18 0.78 -17.41 2.61
C HIS A 18 0.86 -17.82 4.10
N PRO A 19 0.78 -19.12 4.42
CA PRO A 19 0.66 -19.62 5.80
C PRO A 19 1.85 -19.27 6.70
N ASN A 20 2.98 -18.85 6.11
CA ASN A 20 4.18 -18.44 6.85
C ASN A 20 4.11 -16.99 7.36
N ILE A 21 3.10 -16.21 6.96
CA ILE A 21 2.92 -14.84 7.43
C ILE A 21 2.05 -14.87 8.69
N ASN A 22 2.65 -14.52 9.82
CA ASN A 22 1.92 -14.33 11.06
C ASN A 22 1.27 -12.94 11.07
N ILE A 23 -0.06 -12.90 11.12
CA ILE A 23 -0.84 -11.66 10.98
C ILE A 23 -0.72 -10.78 12.23
N ASP A 24 -0.64 -11.36 13.41
CA ASP A 24 -0.45 -10.58 14.65
C ASP A 24 0.90 -9.84 14.61
N ILE A 25 1.94 -10.52 14.11
CA ILE A 25 3.27 -9.92 13.86
C ILE A 25 3.17 -8.83 12.79
N LEU A 26 2.42 -9.05 11.70
CA LEU A 26 2.23 -8.05 10.65
C LEU A 26 1.60 -6.78 11.21
N PHE A 27 0.52 -6.88 11.98
CA PHE A 27 -0.17 -5.75 12.59
C PHE A 27 0.65 -5.08 13.70
N LEU A 28 1.59 -5.81 14.31
CA LEU A 28 2.55 -5.23 15.27
C LEU A 28 3.60 -4.36 14.58
N TYR A 29 4.14 -4.80 13.45
CA TYR A 29 5.23 -4.10 12.75
C TYR A 29 4.76 -3.11 11.68
N VAL A 30 3.49 -3.16 11.29
CA VAL A 30 2.88 -2.30 10.28
C VAL A 30 1.61 -1.67 10.89
N PRO A 31 1.78 -0.65 11.74
CA PRO A 31 0.68 -0.04 12.49
C PRO A 31 -0.35 0.65 11.59
N GLU A 32 -0.04 0.88 10.30
CA GLU A 32 -0.98 1.36 9.30
C GLU A 32 -2.19 0.43 9.13
N PHE A 33 -2.04 -0.89 9.29
CA PHE A 33 -3.18 -1.81 9.18
C PHE A 33 -4.26 -1.55 10.23
N LYS A 34 -3.88 -1.08 11.41
CA LYS A 34 -4.83 -0.80 12.52
C LYS A 34 -5.73 0.39 12.23
N ILE A 35 -5.30 1.32 11.39
CA ILE A 35 -6.06 2.55 11.09
C ILE A 35 -6.84 2.46 9.77
N LEU A 36 -6.69 1.37 9.00
CA LEU A 36 -7.36 1.23 7.70
C LEU A 36 -8.88 1.29 7.80
N HIS A 37 -9.47 0.86 8.91
CA HIS A 37 -10.92 0.90 9.12
C HIS A 37 -11.49 2.34 9.17
N HIS A 38 -10.63 3.35 9.43
CA HIS A 38 -10.99 4.76 9.32
C HIS A 38 -10.74 5.36 7.93
N ILE A 39 -10.05 4.64 7.05
CA ILE A 39 -9.57 5.12 5.74
C ILE A 39 -10.35 4.49 4.58
N ILE A 40 -10.67 3.21 4.70
CA ILE A 40 -11.29 2.41 3.64
C ILE A 40 -12.81 2.57 3.73
N GLU A 41 -13.46 2.70 2.57
CA GLU A 41 -14.92 2.77 2.46
C GLU A 41 -15.56 1.39 2.68
N GLU A 42 -16.87 1.37 2.96
CA GLU A 42 -17.56 0.14 3.36
C GLU A 42 -17.69 -0.89 2.23
N ASP A 43 -17.71 -0.43 0.99
CA ASP A 43 -17.78 -1.21 -0.25
C ASP A 43 -16.43 -1.33 -0.96
N GLU A 44 -15.34 -0.93 -0.28
CA GLU A 44 -13.98 -1.16 -0.77
C GLU A 44 -13.41 -2.49 -0.28
N ILE A 45 -12.89 -3.27 -1.23
CA ILE A 45 -12.32 -4.59 -1.03
C ILE A 45 -10.82 -4.51 -1.27
N ILE A 46 -10.03 -4.91 -0.28
CA ILE A 46 -8.57 -4.96 -0.36
C ILE A 46 -8.16 -6.10 -1.29
N GLN A 47 -7.39 -5.76 -2.32
CA GLN A 47 -6.90 -6.72 -3.32
C GLN A 47 -5.41 -6.98 -3.18
N GLY A 48 -4.64 -6.07 -2.59
CA GLY A 48 -3.22 -6.27 -2.39
C GLY A 48 -2.60 -5.17 -1.53
N TYR A 49 -1.41 -5.43 -0.99
CA TYR A 49 -0.62 -4.39 -0.34
C TYR A 49 0.87 -4.59 -0.57
N CYS A 50 1.62 -3.51 -0.39
CA CYS A 50 3.06 -3.51 -0.29
C CYS A 50 3.53 -2.39 0.64
N ILE A 51 4.74 -2.52 1.17
CA ILE A 51 5.33 -1.54 2.09
C ILE A 51 6.66 -1.08 1.51
N GLY A 52 6.88 0.23 1.48
CA GLY A 52 8.08 0.81 0.90
C GLY A 52 8.34 2.24 1.34
N LEU A 53 9.37 2.84 0.78
CA LEU A 53 9.66 4.26 0.90
C LEU A 53 8.98 4.98 -0.27
N LEU A 54 8.32 6.11 -0.02
CA LEU A 54 7.74 6.93 -1.08
C LEU A 54 8.57 8.18 -1.36
N GLU A 55 8.66 8.51 -2.65
CA GLU A 55 9.30 9.70 -3.17
C GLU A 55 8.36 10.37 -4.19
N GLY A 56 8.10 11.67 -4.03
CA GLY A 56 7.37 12.47 -5.01
C GLY A 56 8.32 13.32 -5.85
N SER A 57 8.07 13.43 -7.15
CA SER A 57 8.89 14.28 -8.03
C SER A 57 8.72 15.79 -7.79
N LYS A 58 7.54 16.21 -7.32
CA LYS A 58 7.22 17.61 -7.02
C LYS A 58 6.98 17.86 -5.54
N GLU A 59 6.28 16.94 -4.89
CA GLU A 59 5.95 17.04 -3.47
C GLU A 59 6.94 16.24 -2.62
N LYS A 60 7.44 16.88 -1.55
CA LYS A 60 8.28 16.20 -0.56
C LYS A 60 7.39 15.37 0.37
N LEU A 61 7.32 14.07 0.10
CA LEU A 61 6.63 13.12 0.97
C LEU A 61 7.41 12.90 2.27
N SER A 62 6.69 12.57 3.34
CA SER A 62 7.32 12.33 4.64
C SER A 62 8.25 11.11 4.58
N PRO A 63 9.47 11.21 5.15
CA PRO A 63 10.41 10.09 5.18
C PRO A 63 9.85 8.96 6.05
N GLY A 64 10.22 7.73 5.72
CA GLY A 64 9.82 6.53 6.46
C GLY A 64 9.06 5.53 5.60
N LYS A 65 8.61 4.45 6.23
CA LYS A 65 7.80 3.42 5.57
C LYS A 65 6.40 3.96 5.30
N TRP A 66 5.86 3.55 4.17
CA TRP A 66 4.49 3.77 3.74
C TRP A 66 3.89 2.43 3.37
N LEU A 67 2.65 2.22 3.77
CA LEU A 67 1.79 1.16 3.27
C LEU A 67 1.13 1.67 1.98
N VAL A 68 1.30 0.96 0.89
CA VAL A 68 0.49 1.13 -0.32
C VAL A 68 -0.48 -0.02 -0.38
N LEU A 69 -1.77 0.31 -0.36
CA LEU A 69 -2.88 -0.62 -0.42
C LEU A 69 -3.58 -0.45 -1.76
N LEU A 70 -3.87 -1.56 -2.44
CA LEU A 70 -4.73 -1.59 -3.61
C LEU A 70 -6.11 -2.11 -3.18
N THR A 71 -7.16 -1.37 -3.51
CA THR A 71 -8.54 -1.82 -3.40
C THR A 71 -9.17 -1.96 -4.78
N ASN A 72 -10.39 -2.48 -4.85
CA ASN A 72 -11.19 -2.49 -6.08
C ASN A 72 -11.53 -1.09 -6.63
N LYS A 73 -11.28 0.00 -5.87
CA LYS A 73 -11.62 1.37 -6.30
C LYS A 73 -10.42 2.27 -6.54
N ARG A 74 -9.39 2.17 -5.70
CA ARG A 74 -8.24 3.10 -5.74
C ARG A 74 -7.01 2.53 -5.04
N PHE A 75 -5.91 3.28 -5.08
CA PHE A 75 -4.77 3.05 -4.21
C PHE A 75 -4.87 3.94 -2.96
N HIS A 76 -4.49 3.41 -1.80
CA HIS A 76 -4.29 4.19 -0.58
C HIS A 76 -2.82 4.15 -0.20
N LEU A 77 -2.19 5.32 -0.13
CA LEU A 77 -0.84 5.47 0.38
C LEU A 77 -0.95 6.00 1.81
N VAL A 78 -0.59 5.17 2.78
CA VAL A 78 -0.81 5.42 4.21
C VAL A 78 0.52 5.37 4.94
N GLN A 79 0.73 6.31 5.84
CA GLN A 79 1.84 6.28 6.78
C GLN A 79 1.30 6.63 8.17
N ASN A 80 1.66 5.82 9.16
CA ASN A 80 1.29 6.04 10.55
C ASN A 80 2.56 6.26 11.39
N PRO A 81 3.10 7.50 11.44
CA PRO A 81 4.33 7.78 12.14
C PRO A 81 4.10 7.65 13.65
N ILE A 82 4.82 6.71 14.28
CA ILE A 82 4.72 6.40 15.72
C ILE A 82 4.85 7.64 16.63
N MET A 83 5.57 8.69 16.20
CA MET A 83 5.79 9.91 16.99
C MET A 83 4.95 11.13 16.58
N ARG A 84 4.04 11.01 15.59
CA ARG A 84 3.18 12.15 15.20
C ARG A 84 1.75 11.94 15.68
N SER A 85 1.05 13.03 15.94
CA SER A 85 -0.35 13.04 16.39
C SER A 85 -1.35 12.66 15.30
N SER A 86 -0.92 12.60 14.03
CA SER A 86 -1.77 12.23 12.90
C SER A 86 -1.07 11.32 11.90
N HIS A 87 -1.85 10.44 11.30
CA HIS A 87 -1.44 9.65 10.14
C HIS A 87 -1.47 10.51 8.88
N GLN A 88 -0.71 10.09 7.87
CA GLN A 88 -0.81 10.63 6.52
C GLN A 88 -1.51 9.62 5.63
N HIS A 89 -2.40 10.12 4.80
CA HIS A 89 -3.14 9.32 3.84
C HIS A 89 -3.26 10.11 2.53
N ILE A 90 -2.87 9.47 1.43
CA ILE A 90 -3.03 9.98 0.08
C ILE A 90 -3.86 8.96 -0.70
N PRO A 91 -5.14 9.24 -1.00
CA PRO A 91 -5.91 8.42 -1.93
C PRO A 91 -5.46 8.73 -3.37
N LEU A 92 -5.32 7.70 -4.18
CA LEU A 92 -4.94 7.82 -5.58
C LEU A 92 -5.96 7.06 -6.44
N GLU A 93 -6.93 7.82 -6.94
CA GLU A 93 -7.96 7.33 -7.86
C GLU A 93 -7.36 6.78 -9.14
N PHE A 94 -7.90 5.68 -9.65
CA PHE A 94 -7.45 5.09 -10.92
C PHE A 94 -7.56 6.08 -12.09
N SER A 95 -8.61 6.91 -12.11
CA SER A 95 -8.81 7.96 -13.12
C SER A 95 -7.70 9.01 -13.15
N ASN A 96 -6.98 9.19 -12.03
CA ASN A 96 -5.87 10.13 -11.90
C ASN A 96 -4.51 9.49 -12.22
N ILE A 97 -4.46 8.20 -12.55
CA ILE A 97 -3.23 7.49 -12.92
C ILE A 97 -3.13 7.41 -14.44
N LYS A 98 -2.13 8.10 -15.00
CA LYS A 98 -1.82 8.02 -16.43
C LYS A 98 -1.04 6.76 -16.79
N LYS A 99 -0.21 6.28 -15.86
CA LYS A 99 0.67 5.13 -16.07
C LYS A 99 1.16 4.56 -14.75
N ILE A 100 1.22 3.23 -14.66
CA ILE A 100 1.97 2.52 -13.63
C ILE A 100 3.17 1.85 -14.30
N THR A 101 4.35 1.95 -13.69
CA THR A 101 5.51 1.16 -14.11
C THR A 101 6.13 0.44 -12.94
N THR A 102 6.52 -0.81 -13.18
CA THR A 102 7.17 -1.68 -12.19
C THR A 102 8.56 -2.04 -12.66
N LYS A 103 9.55 -2.00 -11.77
CA LYS A 103 10.92 -2.45 -12.03
C LYS A 103 11.42 -3.32 -10.90
N LEU A 104 11.85 -4.54 -11.22
CA LEU A 104 12.49 -5.43 -10.25
C LEU A 104 14.01 -5.39 -10.44
N GLY A 105 14.72 -4.84 -9.46
CA GLY A 105 16.17 -4.93 -9.35
C GLY A 105 16.61 -6.17 -8.55
N TRP A 106 17.92 -6.34 -8.36
CA TRP A 106 18.44 -7.47 -7.58
C TRP A 106 18.05 -7.42 -6.09
N PHE A 107 17.99 -6.23 -5.50
CA PHE A 107 17.75 -6.06 -4.06
C PHE A 107 16.48 -5.25 -3.73
N PHE A 108 15.88 -4.62 -4.72
CA PHE A 108 14.74 -3.73 -4.54
C PHE A 108 13.71 -3.92 -5.65
N GLY A 109 12.45 -3.71 -5.31
CA GLY A 109 11.37 -3.49 -6.25
C GLY A 109 11.04 -2.00 -6.31
N GLN A 110 10.58 -1.53 -7.47
CA GLN A 110 10.12 -0.17 -7.64
C GLN A 110 8.76 -0.16 -8.33
N ILE A 111 7.84 0.64 -7.80
CA ILE A 111 6.55 0.94 -8.44
C ILE A 111 6.52 2.45 -8.65
N GLN A 112 6.12 2.90 -9.83
CA GLN A 112 6.00 4.31 -10.14
C GLN A 112 4.60 4.58 -10.68
N PHE A 113 3.92 5.53 -10.04
CA PHE A 113 2.62 6.05 -10.44
C PHE A 113 2.83 7.43 -11.07
N VAL A 114 2.43 7.58 -12.33
CA VAL A 114 2.45 8.87 -13.03
C VAL A 114 1.03 9.44 -13.02
N THR A 115 0.86 10.61 -12.42
CA THR A 115 -0.40 11.36 -12.40
C THR A 115 -0.27 12.61 -13.28
N PRO A 116 -1.35 13.38 -13.53
CA PRO A 116 -1.25 14.66 -14.22
C PRO A 116 -0.24 15.62 -13.58
N ASP A 117 -0.22 15.65 -12.25
CA ASP A 117 0.48 16.67 -11.50
C ASP A 117 1.79 16.19 -10.89
N ASN A 118 1.99 14.89 -10.70
CA ASN A 118 3.15 14.36 -10.00
C ASN A 118 3.58 12.99 -10.53
N THR A 119 4.75 12.55 -10.12
CA THR A 119 5.20 11.16 -10.19
C THR A 119 5.52 10.71 -8.79
N ILE A 120 4.81 9.67 -8.32
CA ILE A 120 5.05 9.03 -7.04
C ILE A 120 5.81 7.75 -7.30
N ARG A 121 6.97 7.60 -6.69
CA ARG A 121 7.80 6.39 -6.73
C ARG A 121 7.75 5.72 -5.37
N MET A 122 7.49 4.42 -5.38
CA MET A 122 7.69 3.56 -4.24
C MET A 122 8.92 2.70 -4.46
N LEU A 123 9.85 2.75 -3.51
CA LEU A 123 10.99 1.87 -3.41
C LEU A 123 10.72 0.84 -2.31
N GLN A 124 10.64 -0.43 -2.70
CA GLN A 124 10.41 -1.53 -1.80
C GLN A 124 11.71 -2.29 -1.55
N ILE A 125 12.16 -2.27 -0.30
CA ILE A 125 13.36 -2.99 0.13
C ILE A 125 12.93 -4.42 0.46
N GLY A 126 13.43 -5.40 -0.30
CA GLY A 126 13.05 -6.81 -0.16
C GLY A 126 12.19 -7.30 -1.32
N ARG A 127 12.73 -8.26 -2.08
CA ARG A 127 12.11 -8.82 -3.29
C ARG A 127 10.80 -9.58 -3.03
N LYS A 128 10.64 -10.17 -1.84
CA LYS A 128 9.50 -11.05 -1.52
C LYS A 128 8.17 -10.31 -1.48
N ASP A 129 8.11 -9.23 -0.70
CA ASP A 129 6.89 -8.43 -0.55
C ASP A 129 6.50 -7.74 -1.86
N TYR A 130 7.49 -7.38 -2.70
CA TYR A 130 7.24 -6.84 -4.03
C TYR A 130 6.67 -7.91 -4.98
N SER A 131 7.22 -9.12 -4.93
CA SER A 131 6.73 -10.24 -5.74
C SER A 131 5.32 -10.67 -5.34
N PHE A 132 4.95 -10.48 -4.07
CA PHE A 132 3.58 -10.68 -3.58
C PHE A 132 2.60 -9.66 -4.19
N PHE A 133 3.00 -8.40 -4.31
CA PHE A 133 2.11 -7.34 -4.79
C PHE A 133 1.98 -7.29 -6.32
N LEU A 134 3.03 -7.69 -7.06
CA LEU A 134 3.07 -7.61 -8.53
C LEU A 134 1.89 -8.25 -9.27
N PRO A 135 1.41 -9.46 -8.92
CA PRO A 135 0.27 -10.08 -9.60
C PRO A 135 -0.98 -9.19 -9.59
N TYR A 136 -1.19 -8.43 -8.52
CA TYR A 136 -2.35 -7.54 -8.37
C TYR A 136 -2.22 -6.23 -9.17
N LEU A 137 -1.02 -5.88 -9.61
CA LEU A 137 -0.80 -4.73 -10.50
C LEU A 137 -0.95 -5.07 -11.98
N LYS A 138 -1.06 -6.35 -12.35
CA LYS A 138 -1.03 -6.79 -13.74
C LYS A 138 -2.11 -6.13 -14.61
N ASP A 139 -3.28 -5.86 -14.03
CA ASP A 139 -4.40 -5.25 -14.75
C ASP A 139 -4.21 -3.73 -15.00
N PHE A 140 -3.16 -3.15 -14.42
CA PHE A 140 -2.81 -1.72 -14.54
C PHE A 140 -1.52 -1.44 -15.32
N LEU A 141 -0.79 -2.49 -15.73
CA LEU A 141 0.49 -2.41 -16.47
C LEU A 141 0.27 -2.51 -17.98
#